data_AF-A0A348FYK2-F1
#
_entry.id   AF-A0A348FYK2-F1
#
_cell.length_a   1.000
_cell.length_b   1.000
_cell.length_c   1.000
_cell.angle_alpha   90.00
_cell.angle_beta   90.00
_cell.angle_gamma   90.00
#
_symmetry.space_group_name_H-M   'P 1'
#
loop_
_entity.id
_entity.type
_entity.pdbx_description
1 polymer ?
#
loop_
_entity_poly.entity_id
_entity_poly.type
_entity_poly.pdbx_seq_one_letter_code
_entity_poly.pdbx_strand_id
1 'polypeptide(L)'
;MNGLPLNGEKTHPLSEHALGVLRRLRDRGPVEAYQINPGVRNRLTRGPEAEWLAAPFRGPGDRQYYCITKAGRAALESSGG
;
A
#
# COMPACT_ATOMS: atom_id res chain seq x y z
N MET A 1 -35.54 -8.16 -10.67
CA MET A 1 -34.63 -9.22 -10.20
C MET A 1 -33.21 -8.65 -10.19
N ASN A 2 -32.70 -8.47 -8.96
CA ASN A 2 -31.34 -8.18 -8.50
C ASN A 2 -30.28 -7.76 -9.52
N GLY A 3 -29.97 -6.45 -9.52
CA GLY A 3 -28.76 -5.91 -10.15
C GLY A 3 -27.52 -6.48 -9.47
N LEU A 4 -26.65 -7.09 -10.27
CA LEU A 4 -25.31 -7.48 -9.88
C LEU A 4 -24.59 -6.28 -9.24
N PRO A 5 -23.84 -6.45 -8.14
CA PRO A 5 -23.05 -5.36 -7.61
C PRO A 5 -22.02 -4.92 -8.66
N LEU A 6 -22.08 -3.64 -9.08
CA LEU A 6 -21.14 -2.94 -9.97
C LEU A 6 -19.73 -2.77 -9.39
N ASN A 7 -19.40 -3.49 -8.33
CA ASN A 7 -18.06 -3.59 -7.80
C ASN A 7 -17.56 -4.98 -8.12
N GLY A 8 -17.19 -5.19 -9.39
CA GLY A 8 -16.27 -6.26 -9.73
C GLY A 8 -15.10 -6.13 -8.76
N GLU A 9 -14.93 -7.13 -7.91
CA GLU A 9 -13.84 -7.22 -6.97
C GLU A 9 -12.56 -7.05 -7.79
N LYS A 10 -11.99 -5.84 -7.80
CA LYS A 10 -10.76 -5.56 -8.53
C LYS A 10 -9.60 -6.12 -7.70
N THR A 11 -9.58 -7.45 -7.61
CA THR A 11 -8.43 -8.29 -7.26
C THR A 11 -7.44 -8.31 -8.43
N HIS A 12 -7.17 -7.14 -9.02
CA HIS A 12 -5.96 -7.04 -9.83
C HIS A 12 -4.77 -7.27 -8.89
N PRO A 13 -3.94 -8.29 -9.15
CA PRO A 13 -2.77 -8.54 -8.34
C PRO A 13 -1.93 -7.27 -8.28
N LEU A 14 -1.22 -7.09 -7.17
CA LEU A 14 -0.30 -5.97 -7.05
C LEU A 14 0.72 -6.05 -8.17
N SER A 15 0.99 -4.92 -8.83
CA SER A 15 2.06 -4.85 -9.81
C SER A 15 3.41 -5.11 -9.13
N GLU A 16 4.42 -5.55 -9.89
CA GLU A 16 5.78 -5.72 -9.36
C GLU A 16 6.31 -4.45 -8.69
N HIS A 17 5.95 -3.28 -9.23
CA HIS A 17 6.32 -2.00 -8.64
C HIS A 17 5.67 -1.80 -7.26
N ALA A 18 4.39 -2.18 -7.10
CA ALA A 18 3.69 -2.09 -5.82
C ALA A 18 4.26 -3.10 -4.81
N LEU A 19 4.55 -4.33 -5.25
CA LEU A 19 5.23 -5.34 -4.43
C LEU A 19 6.63 -4.86 -4.01
N GLY A 20 7.37 -4.20 -4.90
CA GLY A 20 8.67 -3.61 -4.59
C GLY A 20 8.59 -2.52 -3.53
N VAL A 21 7.56 -1.67 -3.57
CA VAL A 21 7.30 -0.67 -2.52
C VAL A 21 6.95 -1.34 -1.19
N LEU A 22 6.12 -2.39 -1.19
CA LEU A 22 5.81 -3.16 0.02
C LEU A 22 7.06 -3.83 0.61
N ARG A 23 7.93 -4.44 -0.22
CA ARG A 23 9.22 -4.99 0.24
C ARG A 23 10.08 -3.90 0.87
N ARG A 24 10.17 -2.73 0.23
CA ARG A 24 10.90 -1.58 0.78
C ARG A 24 10.32 -1.13 2.13
N LEU A 25 9.01 -1.05 2.27
CA LEU A 25 8.34 -0.69 3.53
C LEU A 25 8.61 -1.73 4.64
N ARG A 26 8.65 -3.02 4.28
CA ARG A 26 9.00 -4.12 5.20
C ARG A 26 10.45 -4.04 5.65
N ASP A 27 11.38 -3.85 4.72
CA ASP A 27 12.82 -3.98 4.96
C ASP A 27 13.46 -2.69 5.51
N ARG A 28 12.95 -1.52 5.11
CA ARG A 28 13.50 -0.19 5.48
C ARG A 28 12.64 0.57 6.48
N GLY A 29 11.42 0.09 6.75
CA GLY A 29 10.44 0.79 7.58
C GLY A 29 9.62 1.84 6.82
N PRO A 30 8.91 2.73 7.54
CA PRO A 30 8.00 3.70 6.92
C PRO A 30 8.70 4.64 5.92
N VAL A 31 8.02 4.93 4.81
CA VAL A 31 8.56 5.75 3.70
C VAL A 31 7.63 6.94 3.46
N GLU A 32 8.21 8.09 3.13
CA GLU A 32 7.46 9.32 2.83
C GLU A 32 6.66 9.18 1.53
N ALA A 33 5.44 9.72 1.52
CA ALA A 33 4.49 9.63 0.41
C ALA A 33 5.06 10.11 -0.94
N TYR A 34 5.95 11.12 -0.92
CA TYR A 34 6.57 11.65 -2.14
C TYR A 34 7.60 10.70 -2.76
N GLN A 35 8.14 9.75 -1.99
CA GLN A 35 9.10 8.75 -2.47
C GLN A 35 8.40 7.56 -3.13
N ILE A 36 7.08 7.47 -3.03
CA ILE A 36 6.26 6.41 -3.62
C ILE A 36 5.61 6.96 -4.89
N ASN A 37 5.65 6.18 -5.97
CA ASN A 37 4.98 6.54 -7.21
C ASN A 37 3.48 6.84 -6.95
N PRO A 38 2.92 7.96 -7.46
CA PRO A 38 1.53 8.35 -7.19
C PRO A 38 0.49 7.27 -7.54
N GLY A 39 0.71 6.50 -8.60
CA GLY A 39 -0.18 5.41 -9.01
C GLY A 39 -0.17 4.25 -8.01
N VAL A 40 1.02 3.85 -7.55
CA VAL A 40 1.19 2.82 -6.52
C VAL A 40 0.61 3.31 -5.19
N ARG A 41 0.87 4.56 -4.81
CA ARG A 41 0.32 5.18 -3.61
C ARG A 41 -1.21 5.17 -3.61
N ASN A 42 -1.84 5.56 -4.72
CA ASN A 42 -3.29 5.55 -4.84
C ASN A 42 -3.87 4.13 -4.76
N ARG A 43 -3.16 3.14 -5.33
CA ARG A 43 -3.57 1.73 -5.23
C ARG A 43 -3.47 1.23 -3.79
N LEU A 44 -2.33 1.45 -3.14
CA LEU A 44 -2.08 1.03 -1.76
C LEU A 44 -2.98 1.74 -0.74
N THR A 45 -3.30 3.02 -0.94
CA THR A 45 -4.22 3.78 -0.07
C THR A 45 -5.66 3.24 -0.13
N ARG A 46 -6.06 2.69 -1.28
CA ARG A 46 -7.41 2.12 -1.48
C ARG A 46 -7.49 0.65 -1.06
N GLY A 47 -6.35 0.02 -0.80
CA GLY A 47 -6.25 -1.39 -0.46
C GLY A 47 -5.79 -1.61 0.98
N PRO A 48 -5.96 -2.82 1.53
CA PRO A 48 -5.57 -3.11 2.90
C PRO A 48 -4.05 -3.25 3.08
N GLU A 49 -3.23 -3.17 2.02
CA GLU A 49 -1.83 -3.62 2.03
C GLU A 49 -0.84 -2.61 2.64
N ALA A 50 -1.13 -1.32 2.57
CA ALA A 50 -0.36 -0.29 3.25
C ALA A 50 -1.29 0.73 3.92
N GLU A 51 -0.90 1.21 5.09
CA GLU A 51 -1.66 2.21 5.84
C GLU A 51 -0.85 3.49 6.01
N TRP A 52 -1.57 4.59 6.18
CA TRP A 52 -0.96 5.89 6.43
C TRP A 52 -0.56 5.92 7.90
N LEU A 53 0.72 6.12 8.15
CA LEU A 53 1.18 6.47 9.47
C LEU A 53 1.04 7.99 9.61
N ALA A 54 0.03 8.42 10.38
CA ALA A 54 0.07 9.75 10.99
C ALA A 54 1.27 9.73 11.93
N ALA A 55 2.37 10.33 11.48
CA ALA A 55 3.68 10.16 12.07
C ALA A 55 3.73 10.53 13.57
N PRO A 56 4.61 9.90 14.37
CA PRO A 56 5.29 10.57 15.47
C PRO A 56 6.56 11.33 15.00
N PHE A 57 6.88 11.30 13.71
CA PHE A 57 8.02 12.03 13.14
C PHE A 57 7.71 13.54 13.13
N ARG A 58 8.11 14.23 14.21
CA ARG A 58 8.14 15.70 14.31
C ARG A 58 9.11 16.27 13.27
N GLY A 59 8.71 16.33 12.02
CA GLY A 59 9.30 17.17 10.99
C GLY A 59 8.38 18.36 10.71
N PRO A 60 8.92 19.52 10.29
CA PRO A 60 8.07 20.60 9.83
C PRO A 60 7.27 20.16 8.59
N GLY A 61 5.93 20.17 8.73
CA GLY A 61 4.94 19.91 7.67
C GLY A 61 4.16 18.60 7.83
N ASP A 62 2.97 18.56 7.22
CA ASP A 62 2.08 17.39 7.08
C ASP A 62 2.69 16.31 6.17
N ARG A 63 3.85 15.78 6.56
CA ARG A 63 4.51 14.69 5.83
C ARG A 63 3.76 13.40 6.11
N GLN A 64 3.14 12.86 5.07
CA GLN A 64 2.47 11.57 5.11
C GLN A 64 3.51 10.46 4.95
N TYR A 65 3.50 9.51 5.88
CA TYR A 65 4.31 8.30 5.82
C TYR A 65 3.41 7.11 5.55
N TYR A 66 3.92 6.13 4.82
CA TYR A 66 3.25 4.84 4.62
C TYR A 66 3.97 3.76 5.40
N CYS A 67 3.20 2.83 5.96
CA CYS A 67 3.71 1.63 6.60
C CYS A 67 3.05 0.39 6.00
N ILE A 68 3.77 -0.72 5.96
CA ILE A 68 3.22 -2.00 5.51
C ILE A 68 2.32 -2.62 6.59
N THR A 69 1.10 -3.00 6.21
CA THR A 69 0.16 -3.64 7.13
C THR A 69 0.41 -5.15 7.23
N LYS A 70 -0.37 -5.83 8.07
CA LYS A 70 -0.41 -7.31 8.09
C LYS A 70 -0.87 -7.89 6.74
N ALA A 71 -1.83 -7.25 6.07
CA ALA A 71 -2.32 -7.70 4.76
C ALA A 71 -1.26 -7.50 3.67
N GLY A 72 -0.50 -6.40 3.70
CA GLY A 72 0.60 -6.19 2.77
C GLY A 72 1.72 -7.20 2.95
N ARG A 73 2.02 -7.58 4.20
CA ARG A 73 2.96 -8.68 4.48
C ARG A 73 2.46 -10.00 3.90
N ALA A 74 1.18 -10.34 4.11
CA ALA A 74 0.60 -11.56 3.54
C ALA A 74 0.61 -11.55 2.00
N ALA A 75 0.34 -10.41 1.37
CA ALA A 75 0.38 -10.27 -0.09
C ALA A 75 1.77 -10.52 -0.68
N LEU A 76 2.83 -10.13 0.04
CA LEU A 76 4.21 -10.43 -0.36
C LEU A 76 4.51 -11.93 -0.33
N GLU A 77 4.04 -12.64 0.70
CA GLU A 77 4.23 -14.09 0.85
C GLU A 77 3.45 -14.87 -0.21
N SER A 78 2.23 -14.43 -0.57
CA SER A 78 1.42 -15.07 -1.61
C SER A 78 1.89 -14.77 -3.05
N SER A 79 2.75 -13.76 -3.23
CA SER A 79 3.29 -13.37 -4.55
C SER A 79 4.70 -13.88 -4.80
N GLY A 80 5.28 -14.63 -3.85
CA GLY A 80 6.61 -15.23 -3.93
C GLY A 80 6.55 -16.74 -3.78
N GLY A 81 6.33 -17.44 -4.90
CA GLY A 81 6.53 -18.88 -5.09
C GLY A 81 7.28 -19.09 -6.39
#